data_AF-W2IQE6-F1
#
_entry.id   AF-W2IQE6-F1
#
_cell.length_a   1.000
_cell.length_b   1.000
_cell.length_c   1.000
_cell.angle_alpha   90.00
_cell.angle_beta   90.00
_cell.angle_gamma   90.00
#
_symmetry.space_group_name_H-M   'P 1'
#
loop_
_entity.id
_entity.type
_entity.pdbx_description
1 polymer ?
#
loop_
_entity_poly.entity_id
_entity_poly.type
_entity_poly.pdbx_seq_one_letter_code
_entity_poly.pdbx_strand_id
1 'polypeptide(L)'
;MVEMELEPTSTTLAHRAVRGWLEPLLHPTELREGFQVSVHACPRLLMRELKHVFPTQFQRSKNDADVLAVLTCQKSLMDLSEFGVDADKEKDRLLETFMAFAQQVANALIAKKYWADFIDPCSGLPMLTLSSNKVYSEVDGVELLLRYRCLSAGMCKILVHPVWGAAVYPASLFTTAPYEVVKEVLHSLPDDAWIVGT
;
A
#
# COMPACT_ATOMS: atom_id res chain seq x y z
N MET A 1 -54.11 -6.52 4.10
CA MET A 1 -52.81 -5.85 3.93
C MET A 1 -51.95 -6.34 5.07
N VAL A 2 -50.96 -7.18 4.78
CA VAL A 2 -49.95 -7.58 5.75
C VAL A 2 -48.77 -6.65 5.49
N GLU A 3 -48.56 -5.68 6.37
CA GLU A 3 -47.40 -4.81 6.29
C GLU A 3 -46.16 -5.61 6.66
N MET A 4 -45.25 -5.74 5.69
CA MET A 4 -43.88 -6.19 5.88
C MET A 4 -43.09 -5.02 6.48
N GLU A 5 -42.73 -5.09 7.75
CA GLU A 5 -41.69 -4.22 8.30
C GLU A 5 -40.33 -4.74 7.84
N LEU A 6 -39.73 -3.98 6.94
CA LEU A 6 -38.37 -4.14 6.45
C LEU A 6 -37.38 -3.73 7.55
N GLU A 7 -36.52 -4.66 7.96
CA GLU A 7 -35.29 -4.40 8.70
C GLU A 7 -34.37 -3.45 7.90
N PRO A 8 -33.84 -2.36 8.49
CA PRO A 8 -32.86 -1.53 7.82
C PRO A 8 -31.47 -2.16 7.91
N THR A 9 -30.96 -2.58 6.77
CA THR A 9 -29.57 -2.99 6.53
C THR A 9 -28.63 -1.77 6.45
N SER A 10 -27.37 -2.01 6.77
CA SER A 10 -26.17 -1.22 6.44
C SER A 10 -25.65 -0.25 7.50
N THR A 11 -24.84 -0.80 8.41
CA THR A 11 -23.96 -0.02 9.29
C THR A 11 -22.72 0.41 8.50
N THR A 12 -22.77 1.57 7.86
CA THR A 12 -21.56 2.23 7.34
C THR A 12 -20.70 2.66 8.53
N LEU A 13 -19.54 2.03 8.71
CA LEU A 13 -18.56 2.42 9.73
C LEU A 13 -18.06 3.85 9.41
N ALA A 14 -18.58 4.84 10.14
CA ALA A 14 -18.12 6.21 10.03
C ALA A 14 -16.69 6.31 10.59
N HIS A 15 -15.72 6.50 9.70
CA HIS A 15 -14.32 6.74 10.06
C HIS A 15 -14.19 7.99 10.95
N ARG A 16 -13.64 7.81 12.15
CA ARG A 16 -13.46 8.89 13.12
C ARG A 16 -12.20 9.70 12.78
N ALA A 17 -12.37 10.76 11.99
CA ALA A 17 -11.25 11.63 11.60
C ALA A 17 -10.82 12.53 12.78
N VAL A 18 -9.57 12.40 13.24
CA VAL A 18 -8.94 13.37 14.16
C VAL A 18 -8.01 14.26 13.34
N ARG A 19 -8.33 15.56 13.26
CA ARG A 19 -7.53 16.58 12.54
C ARG A 19 -7.27 16.24 11.06
N GLY A 20 -8.25 15.67 10.36
CA GLY A 20 -8.13 15.36 8.92
C GLY A 20 -7.25 14.15 8.59
N TRP A 21 -6.80 13.40 9.59
CA TRP A 21 -6.16 12.10 9.42
C TRP A 21 -7.19 10.98 9.62
N LEU A 22 -7.13 10.01 8.72
CA LEU A 22 -7.99 8.83 8.72
C LEU A 22 -7.23 7.71 9.40
N GLU A 23 -7.86 7.12 10.42
CA GLU A 23 -7.32 5.92 11.08
C GLU A 23 -7.15 4.77 10.07
N PRO A 24 -6.12 3.93 10.21
CA PRO A 24 -5.94 2.76 9.37
C PRO A 24 -7.15 1.81 9.47
N LEU A 25 -7.57 1.26 8.33
CA LEU A 25 -8.52 0.14 8.26
C LEU A 25 -7.89 -1.14 8.81
N LEU A 26 -6.61 -1.34 8.52
CA LEU A 26 -5.75 -2.34 9.14
C LEU A 26 -4.51 -1.63 9.69
N HIS A 27 -4.32 -1.67 11.00
CA HIS A 27 -3.09 -1.19 11.63
C HIS A 27 -1.89 -2.04 11.18
N PRO A 28 -0.65 -1.51 11.21
CA PRO A 28 0.55 -2.29 10.90
C PRO A 28 0.54 -3.65 11.60
N THR A 29 0.43 -4.71 10.82
CA THR A 29 0.28 -6.10 11.27
C THR A 29 1.29 -6.96 10.53
N GLU A 30 2.05 -7.78 11.26
CA GLU A 30 2.96 -8.73 10.62
C GLU A 30 2.16 -9.89 10.01
N LEU A 31 2.26 -10.04 8.69
CA LEU A 31 1.75 -11.22 7.99
C LEU A 31 2.73 -12.39 8.10
N ARG A 32 4.01 -12.06 8.23
CA ARG A 32 5.11 -12.97 8.61
C ARG A 32 6.19 -12.16 9.31
N GLU A 33 7.16 -12.85 9.91
CA GLU A 33 8.27 -12.21 10.59
C GLU A 33 8.94 -11.16 9.69
N GLY A 34 8.99 -9.92 10.17
CA GLY A 34 9.64 -8.82 9.45
C GLY A 34 8.90 -8.32 8.21
N PHE A 35 7.66 -8.73 7.96
CA PHE A 35 6.82 -8.20 6.87
C PHE A 35 5.50 -7.66 7.43
N GLN A 36 5.41 -6.34 7.56
CA GLN A 36 4.22 -5.65 8.04
C GLN A 36 3.36 -5.15 6.88
N VAL A 37 2.04 -5.28 7.04
CA VAL A 37 1.02 -4.71 6.16
C VAL A 37 0.08 -3.81 6.94
N SER A 38 -0.35 -2.72 6.31
CA SER A 38 -1.44 -1.88 6.79
C SER A 38 -2.33 -1.46 5.62
N VAL A 39 -3.59 -1.16 5.90
CA VAL A 39 -4.57 -0.78 4.87
C VAL A 39 -5.21 0.55 5.26
N HIS A 40 -5.31 1.47 4.32
CA HIS A 40 -5.74 2.84 4.55
C HIS A 40 -6.70 3.30 3.47
N ALA A 41 -7.74 4.05 3.85
CA ALA A 41 -8.48 4.84 2.89
C ALA A 41 -7.60 6.01 2.40
N CYS A 42 -7.54 6.24 1.09
CA CYS A 42 -6.73 7.31 0.53
C CYS A 42 -7.35 8.69 0.82
N PRO A 43 -6.70 9.57 1.61
CA PRO A 43 -7.21 10.91 1.86
C PRO A 43 -7.17 11.75 0.56
N ARG A 44 -7.95 12.84 0.52
CA ARG A 44 -8.05 13.73 -0.65
C ARG A 44 -6.70 14.20 -1.18
N LEU A 45 -5.72 14.41 -0.31
CA LEU A 45 -4.37 14.82 -0.70
C LEU A 45 -3.69 13.73 -1.54
N LEU A 46 -3.68 12.49 -1.04
CA LEU A 46 -3.13 11.33 -1.76
C LEU A 46 -3.89 11.09 -3.07
N MET A 47 -5.22 11.19 -3.06
CA MET A 47 -6.04 11.03 -4.27
C MET A 47 -5.68 12.02 -5.40
N ARG A 48 -5.24 13.24 -5.07
CA ARG A 48 -4.76 14.19 -6.09
C ARG A 48 -3.47 13.72 -6.74
N GLU A 49 -2.58 13.11 -5.98
CA GLU A 49 -1.36 12.52 -6.50
C GLU A 49 -1.66 11.27 -7.33
N LEU A 50 -2.48 10.35 -6.80
CA LEU A 50 -2.85 9.10 -7.47
C LEU A 50 -3.54 9.33 -8.82
N LYS A 51 -4.28 10.43 -9.00
CA LYS A 51 -4.85 10.83 -10.31
C LYS A 51 -3.81 11.07 -11.40
N HIS A 52 -2.60 11.48 -11.01
CA HIS A 52 -1.48 11.68 -11.93
C HIS A 52 -0.61 10.42 -12.05
N VAL A 53 -0.48 9.65 -10.96
CA VAL A 53 0.25 8.37 -10.96
C VAL A 53 -0.49 7.30 -11.77
N PHE A 54 -1.82 7.23 -11.67
CA PHE A 54 -2.67 6.26 -12.38
C PHE A 54 -3.72 6.96 -13.25
N PRO A 55 -3.31 7.70 -14.30
CA PRO A 55 -4.23 8.54 -15.08
C PRO A 55 -5.30 7.70 -15.77
N THR A 56 -4.95 6.54 -16.34
CA THR A 56 -5.91 5.68 -17.03
C THR A 56 -7.06 5.22 -16.13
N GLN A 57 -6.80 5.01 -14.84
CA GLN A 57 -7.80 4.58 -13.88
C GLN A 57 -8.71 5.74 -13.44
N PHE A 58 -8.13 6.90 -13.13
CA PHE A 58 -8.88 7.98 -12.45
C PHE A 58 -9.34 9.13 -13.36
N GLN A 59 -8.92 9.18 -14.63
CA GLN A 59 -9.26 10.28 -15.54
C GLN A 59 -10.73 10.26 -16.02
N ARG A 60 -11.41 9.11 -15.96
CA ARG A 60 -12.80 8.95 -16.43
C ARG A 60 -13.83 8.83 -15.30
N SER A 61 -13.40 8.67 -14.06
CA SER A 61 -14.32 8.50 -12.94
C SER A 61 -14.81 9.84 -12.41
N LYS A 62 -16.13 10.09 -12.48
CA LYS A 62 -16.75 11.26 -11.81
C LYS A 62 -16.89 11.06 -10.30
N ASN A 63 -16.83 9.82 -9.84
CA ASN A 63 -16.76 9.50 -8.41
C ASN A 63 -15.31 9.20 -8.05
N ASP A 64 -14.79 9.88 -7.03
CA ASP A 64 -13.63 9.35 -6.32
C ASP A 64 -14.12 8.05 -5.67
N ALA A 65 -13.98 6.92 -6.37
CA ALA A 65 -14.22 5.61 -5.76
C ALA A 65 -13.32 5.51 -4.53
N ASP A 66 -13.78 4.85 -3.47
CA ASP A 66 -12.98 4.65 -2.27
C ASP A 66 -11.75 3.81 -2.62
N VAL A 67 -10.63 4.48 -2.90
CA VAL A 67 -9.34 3.84 -3.16
C VAL A 67 -8.69 3.53 -1.83
N LEU A 68 -8.21 2.31 -1.71
CA LEU A 68 -7.40 1.87 -0.60
C LEU A 68 -5.93 1.82 -0.99
N ALA A 69 -5.08 2.24 -0.06
CA ALA A 69 -3.65 1.99 -0.08
C ALA A 69 -3.34 0.81 0.84
N VAL A 70 -2.67 -0.20 0.30
CA VAL A 70 -2.08 -1.32 1.04
C VAL A 70 -0.59 -1.03 1.14
N LEU A 71 -0.16 -0.58 2.32
CA LEU A 71 1.25 -0.28 2.58
C LEU A 71 1.93 -1.50 3.17
N THR A 72 3.14 -1.74 2.71
CA THR A 72 4.05 -2.75 3.24
C THR A 72 5.27 -2.08 3.85
N CYS A 73 5.75 -2.62 4.95
CA CYS A 73 7.05 -2.27 5.53
C CYS A 73 7.78 -3.58 5.78
N GLN A 74 8.94 -3.74 5.16
CA GLN A 74 9.78 -4.90 5.36
C GLN A 74 10.98 -4.54 6.23
N LYS A 75 11.24 -5.35 7.25
CA LYS A 75 12.43 -5.21 8.08
C LYS A 75 13.65 -5.61 7.26
N SER A 76 14.63 -4.72 7.23
CA SER A 76 15.93 -5.00 6.63
C SER A 76 16.89 -5.60 7.66
N LEU A 77 17.87 -6.36 7.17
CA LEU A 77 19.00 -6.84 7.96
C LEU A 77 19.99 -5.72 8.33
N MET A 78 19.91 -4.55 7.68
CA MET A 78 20.82 -3.42 7.87
C MET A 78 20.11 -2.07 7.69
N ASP A 79 20.78 -0.98 8.05
CA ASP A 79 20.28 0.37 7.77
C ASP A 79 20.31 0.64 6.26
N LEU A 80 19.15 0.88 5.65
CA LEU A 80 19.05 1.05 4.20
C LEU A 80 19.47 2.44 3.71
N SER A 81 19.78 3.37 4.61
CA SER A 81 20.43 4.64 4.28
C SER A 81 21.93 4.47 4.00
N GLU A 82 22.51 3.33 4.35
CA GLU A 82 23.89 2.99 4.00
C GLU A 82 24.03 2.69 2.50
N PHE A 83 25.23 2.94 1.99
CA PHE A 83 25.62 2.66 0.60
C PHE A 83 26.59 1.49 0.56
N GLY A 84 26.50 0.68 -0.48
CA GLY A 84 27.45 -0.40 -0.73
C GLY A 84 26.76 -1.67 -1.21
N VAL A 85 27.58 -2.62 -1.64
CA VAL A 85 27.13 -3.86 -2.29
C VAL A 85 26.18 -4.67 -1.41
N ASP A 86 26.39 -4.70 -0.10
CA ASP A 86 25.52 -5.47 0.81
C ASP A 86 24.16 -4.78 1.01
N ALA A 87 24.14 -3.43 1.07
CA ALA A 87 22.90 -2.67 1.12
C ALA A 87 22.10 -2.80 -0.20
N ASP A 88 22.78 -2.85 -1.34
CA ASP A 88 22.15 -3.03 -2.65
C ASP A 88 21.54 -4.44 -2.77
N LYS A 89 22.29 -5.50 -2.39
CA LYS A 89 21.77 -6.88 -2.36
C LYS A 89 20.56 -7.03 -1.44
N GLU A 90 20.59 -6.36 -0.29
CA GLU A 90 19.48 -6.40 0.64
C GLU A 90 18.25 -5.65 0.08
N LYS A 91 18.45 -4.51 -0.60
CA LYS A 91 17.37 -3.81 -1.32
C LYS A 91 16.78 -4.69 -2.43
N ASP A 92 17.61 -5.40 -3.19
CA ASP A 92 17.16 -6.32 -4.24
C ASP A 92 16.32 -7.46 -3.66
N ARG A 93 16.78 -8.09 -2.56
CA ARG A 93 16.03 -9.15 -1.87
C ARG A 93 14.66 -8.68 -1.37
N LEU A 94 14.60 -7.48 -0.80
CA LEU A 94 13.37 -6.86 -0.29
C LEU A 94 12.43 -6.47 -1.43
N LEU A 95 12.99 -5.94 -2.52
CA LEU A 95 12.25 -5.65 -3.75
C LEU A 95 11.60 -6.91 -4.30
N GLU A 96 12.37 -7.98 -4.54
CA GLU A 96 11.86 -9.25 -5.07
C GLU A 96 10.73 -9.82 -4.20
N THR A 97 10.89 -9.76 -2.87
CA THR A 97 9.86 -10.17 -1.91
C THR A 97 8.58 -9.37 -2.07
N PHE A 98 8.68 -8.04 -2.17
CA PHE A 98 7.50 -7.17 -2.37
C PHE A 98 6.85 -7.43 -3.73
N MET A 99 7.63 -7.56 -4.80
CA MET A 99 7.10 -7.78 -6.14
C MET A 99 6.31 -9.08 -6.24
N ALA A 100 6.80 -10.16 -5.63
CA ALA A 100 6.08 -11.43 -5.55
C ALA A 100 4.73 -11.25 -4.82
N PHE A 101 4.75 -10.62 -3.64
CA PHE A 101 3.54 -10.36 -2.85
C PHE A 101 2.54 -9.48 -3.58
N ALA A 102 2.99 -8.33 -4.09
CA ALA A 102 2.14 -7.35 -4.73
C ALA A 102 1.48 -7.91 -5.99
N GLN A 103 2.22 -8.73 -6.76
CA GLN A 103 1.67 -9.41 -7.93
C GLN A 103 0.55 -10.39 -7.56
N GLN A 104 0.71 -11.17 -6.49
CA GLN A 104 -0.32 -12.12 -6.03
C GLN A 104 -1.57 -11.40 -5.51
N VAL A 105 -1.39 -10.38 -4.67
CA VAL A 105 -2.49 -9.57 -4.15
C VAL A 105 -3.23 -8.87 -5.29
N ALA A 106 -2.51 -8.21 -6.21
CA ALA A 106 -3.11 -7.54 -7.36
C ALA A 106 -3.89 -8.53 -8.24
N ASN A 107 -3.31 -9.69 -8.57
CA ASN A 107 -3.98 -10.71 -9.38
C ASN A 107 -5.27 -11.22 -8.73
N ALA A 108 -5.24 -11.48 -7.42
CA ALA A 108 -6.42 -11.92 -6.68
C ALA A 108 -7.55 -10.87 -6.68
N LEU A 109 -7.19 -9.60 -6.48
CA LEU A 109 -8.15 -8.48 -6.52
C LEU A 109 -8.72 -8.27 -7.93
N ILE A 110 -7.88 -8.34 -8.97
CA ILE A 110 -8.27 -8.23 -10.38
C ILE A 110 -9.19 -9.39 -10.77
N ALA A 111 -8.89 -10.61 -10.33
CA ALA A 111 -9.76 -11.77 -10.56
C ALA A 111 -11.17 -11.57 -9.96
N LYS A 112 -11.25 -10.89 -8.81
CA LYS A 112 -12.50 -10.45 -8.16
C LYS A 112 -13.13 -9.18 -8.78
N LYS A 113 -12.64 -8.71 -9.93
CA LYS A 113 -13.15 -7.56 -10.71
C LYS A 113 -12.93 -6.18 -10.07
N TYR A 114 -11.96 -6.06 -9.17
CA TYR A 114 -11.51 -4.77 -8.65
C TYR A 114 -10.25 -4.31 -9.39
N TRP A 115 -10.08 -3.01 -9.55
CA TRP A 115 -8.81 -2.48 -10.01
C TRP A 115 -7.78 -2.65 -8.89
N ALA A 116 -6.57 -3.07 -9.25
CA ALA A 116 -5.41 -3.04 -8.38
C ALA A 116 -4.16 -2.75 -9.22
N ASP A 117 -3.22 -2.01 -8.65
CA ASP A 117 -1.91 -1.74 -9.23
C ASP A 117 -0.93 -1.45 -8.09
N PHE A 118 0.36 -1.61 -8.34
CA PHE A 118 1.40 -1.41 -7.34
C PHE A 118 2.58 -0.63 -7.93
N ILE A 119 3.31 0.03 -7.05
CA ILE A 119 4.44 0.87 -7.44
C ILE A 119 5.69 0.01 -7.37
N ASP A 120 6.51 0.04 -8.42
CA ASP A 120 7.89 -0.42 -8.33
C ASP A 120 8.67 0.57 -7.44
N PRO A 121 9.12 0.18 -6.23
CA PRO A 121 9.79 1.10 -5.32
C PRO A 121 11.12 1.66 -5.88
N CYS A 122 11.73 0.98 -6.85
CA CYS A 122 12.99 1.43 -7.46
C CYS A 122 12.78 2.61 -8.42
N SER A 123 11.77 2.54 -9.30
CA SER A 123 11.46 3.62 -10.24
C SER A 123 10.42 4.62 -9.71
N GLY A 124 9.63 4.22 -8.71
CA GLY A 124 8.44 4.91 -8.24
C GLY A 124 7.30 4.94 -9.26
N LEU A 125 7.33 4.07 -10.28
CA LEU A 125 6.31 4.00 -11.32
C LEU A 125 5.34 2.83 -11.11
N PRO A 126 4.09 2.95 -11.59
CA PRO A 126 3.15 1.83 -11.63
C PRO A 126 3.66 0.63 -12.43
N MET A 127 3.41 -0.57 -11.93
CA MET A 127 3.80 -1.81 -12.60
C MET A 127 2.80 -2.26 -13.68
N LEU A 128 1.51 -1.97 -13.51
CA LEU A 128 0.48 -2.37 -14.49
C LEU A 128 0.04 -1.20 -15.38
N THR A 129 0.05 0.03 -14.87
CA THR A 129 -0.27 1.24 -15.64
C THR A 129 0.97 1.82 -16.34
N LEU A 130 1.42 1.15 -17.41
CA LEU A 130 2.67 1.48 -18.14
C LEU A 130 2.68 2.83 -18.88
N SER A 131 1.54 3.51 -18.97
CA SER A 131 1.43 4.83 -19.63
C SER A 131 1.80 6.00 -18.74
N SER A 132 2.03 5.76 -17.45
CA SER A 132 2.37 6.80 -16.48
C SER A 132 3.86 7.13 -16.46
N ASN A 133 4.17 8.41 -16.31
CA ASN A 133 5.52 8.93 -16.09
C ASN A 133 5.64 9.70 -14.77
N LYS A 134 4.59 9.66 -13.93
CA LYS A 134 4.57 10.35 -12.64
C LYS A 134 5.09 9.40 -11.56
N VAL A 135 6.27 9.73 -11.02
CA VAL A 135 6.87 9.06 -9.87
C VAL A 135 6.03 9.30 -8.61
N TYR A 136 5.76 8.21 -7.90
CA TYR A 136 5.21 8.15 -6.55
C TYR A 136 6.33 7.87 -5.54
N SER A 137 6.30 8.55 -4.41
CA SER A 137 7.30 8.42 -3.34
C SER A 137 6.74 7.55 -2.22
N GLU A 138 7.31 6.34 -2.06
CA GLU A 138 6.93 5.41 -0.99
C GLU A 138 7.12 6.03 0.42
N VAL A 139 8.21 6.78 0.59
CA VAL A 139 8.51 7.48 1.85
C VAL A 139 7.43 8.52 2.17
N ASP A 140 7.00 9.31 1.18
CA ASP A 140 5.95 10.32 1.39
C ASP A 140 4.58 9.67 1.63
N GLY A 141 4.30 8.55 0.95
CA GLY A 141 3.11 7.75 1.17
C GLY A 141 2.99 7.24 2.60
N VAL A 142 4.07 6.65 3.13
CA VAL A 142 4.11 6.15 4.51
C VAL A 142 4.06 7.29 5.51
N GLU A 143 4.77 8.39 5.29
CA GLU A 143 4.69 9.56 6.17
C GLU A 143 3.26 10.12 6.24
N LEU A 144 2.57 10.20 5.11
CA LEU A 144 1.21 10.73 5.05
C LEU A 144 0.20 9.83 5.78
N LEU A 145 0.27 8.52 5.53
CA LEU A 145 -0.75 7.56 5.98
C LEU A 145 -0.47 7.03 7.39
N LEU A 146 0.78 6.68 7.69
CA LEU A 146 1.19 6.10 8.97
C LEU A 146 1.86 7.09 9.92
N ARG A 147 2.21 8.30 9.46
CA ARG A 147 2.87 9.35 10.27
C ARG A 147 4.19 8.89 10.89
N TYR A 148 4.88 7.98 10.20
CA TYR A 148 6.25 7.61 10.58
C TYR A 148 7.16 8.82 10.41
N ARG A 149 8.18 8.90 11.27
CA ARG A 149 9.12 10.01 11.24
C ARG A 149 10.03 9.87 10.02
N CYS A 150 10.41 11.00 9.44
CA CYS A 150 11.44 11.05 8.42
C CYS A 150 12.63 11.89 8.90
N LEU A 151 13.84 11.47 8.54
CA LEU A 151 15.07 12.23 8.73
C LEU A 151 15.53 12.80 7.39
N SER A 152 16.13 13.98 7.41
CA SER A 152 16.73 14.57 6.22
C SER A 152 18.22 14.29 6.21
N ALA A 153 18.72 13.67 5.14
CA ALA A 153 20.14 13.45 4.89
C ALA A 153 20.51 14.10 3.56
N GLY A 154 20.86 15.39 3.61
CA GLY A 154 21.07 16.19 2.41
C GLY A 154 19.78 16.26 1.58
N MET A 155 19.83 15.75 0.35
CA MET A 155 18.68 15.69 -0.58
C MET A 155 17.80 14.45 -0.40
N CYS A 156 18.20 13.50 0.45
CA CYS A 156 17.46 12.27 0.69
C CYS A 156 16.54 12.41 1.91
N LYS A 157 15.35 11.83 1.80
CA LYS A 157 14.39 11.68 2.90
C LYS A 157 14.39 10.22 3.36
N ILE A 158 14.83 9.99 4.59
CA ILE A 158 14.97 8.64 5.17
C ILE A 158 13.79 8.38 6.08
N LEU A 159 13.00 7.36 5.75
CA LEU A 159 11.89 6.90 6.59
C LEU A 159 12.43 6.18 7.83
N VAL A 160 11.83 6.43 9.00
CA VAL A 160 12.18 5.78 10.27
C VAL A 160 10.98 5.03 10.83
N HIS A 161 11.04 3.70 10.75
CA HIS A 161 10.07 2.80 11.36
C HIS A 161 10.11 2.92 12.90
N PRO A 162 8.97 2.90 13.61
CA PRO A 162 8.94 3.01 15.07
C PRO A 162 9.71 1.90 15.80
N VAL A 163 9.83 0.70 15.19
CA VAL A 163 10.50 -0.46 15.79
C VAL A 163 11.83 -0.79 15.11
N TRP A 164 11.95 -0.54 13.80
CA TRP A 164 13.10 -0.99 13.00
C TRP A 164 14.07 0.13 12.63
N GLY A 165 13.78 1.38 13.04
CA GLY A 165 14.62 2.52 12.67
C GLY A 165 14.64 2.71 11.15
N ALA A 166 15.81 3.02 10.60
CA ALA A 166 16.03 3.13 9.16
C ALA A 166 16.28 1.78 8.46
N ALA A 167 16.25 0.66 9.19
CA ALA A 167 16.26 -0.69 8.62
C ALA A 167 14.86 -1.12 8.16
N VAL A 168 14.24 -0.31 7.29
CA VAL A 168 12.89 -0.52 6.77
C VAL A 168 12.80 -0.23 5.28
N TYR A 169 12.14 -1.11 4.54
CA TYR A 169 11.85 -0.96 3.12
C TYR A 169 10.35 -0.79 2.90
N PRO A 170 9.87 0.45 2.65
CA PRO A 170 8.47 0.73 2.39
C PRO A 170 8.10 0.47 0.93
N ALA A 171 6.90 -0.06 0.69
CA ALA A 171 6.35 -0.23 -0.66
C ALA A 171 4.81 -0.26 -0.63
N SER A 172 4.14 0.07 -1.74
CA SER A 172 2.69 0.25 -1.77
C SER A 172 1.96 -0.38 -2.96
N LEU A 173 0.75 -0.85 -2.69
CA LEU A 173 -0.26 -1.27 -3.66
C LEU A 173 -1.52 -0.43 -3.47
N PHE A 174 -2.26 -0.16 -4.55
CA PHE A 174 -3.51 0.58 -4.54
C PHE A 174 -4.63 -0.23 -5.18
N THR A 175 -5.86 -0.07 -4.68
CA THR A 175 -7.01 -0.81 -5.20
C THR A 175 -8.33 -0.07 -4.99
N THR A 176 -9.33 -0.35 -5.83
CA THR A 176 -10.74 0.06 -5.60
C THR A 176 -11.54 -1.02 -4.88
N ALA A 177 -10.91 -2.09 -4.41
CA ALA A 177 -11.58 -3.12 -3.63
C ALA A 177 -11.98 -2.59 -2.24
N PRO A 178 -13.19 -2.93 -1.74
CA PRO A 178 -13.55 -2.68 -0.36
C PRO A 178 -12.60 -3.38 0.62
N TYR A 179 -12.47 -2.83 1.82
CA TYR A 179 -11.54 -3.34 2.83
C TYR A 179 -11.74 -4.84 3.13
N GLU A 180 -12.98 -5.32 3.23
CA GLU A 180 -13.25 -6.73 3.52
C GLU A 180 -12.72 -7.66 2.43
N VAL A 181 -12.73 -7.23 1.16
CA VAL A 181 -12.16 -7.99 0.05
C VAL A 181 -10.64 -8.00 0.13
N VAL A 182 -10.02 -6.85 0.43
CA VAL A 182 -8.56 -6.77 0.63
C VAL A 182 -8.13 -7.67 1.78
N LYS A 183 -8.84 -7.61 2.90
CA LYS A 183 -8.58 -8.44 4.08
C LYS A 183 -8.71 -9.93 3.79
N GLU A 184 -9.76 -10.33 3.07
CA GLU A 184 -9.95 -11.72 2.62
C GLU A 184 -8.75 -12.18 1.78
N VAL A 185 -8.34 -11.38 0.78
CA VAL A 185 -7.18 -11.68 -0.08
C VAL A 185 -5.89 -11.81 0.72
N LEU A 186 -5.61 -10.89 1.64
CA LEU A 186 -4.42 -10.92 2.50
C LEU A 186 -4.38 -12.17 3.39
N HIS A 187 -5.53 -12.65 3.88
CA HIS A 187 -5.62 -13.87 4.68
C HIS A 187 -5.56 -15.16 3.85
N SER A 188 -5.86 -15.10 2.55
CA SER A 188 -5.86 -16.26 1.66
C SER A 188 -4.55 -16.43 0.88
N LEU A 189 -3.53 -15.62 1.17
CA LEU A 189 -2.23 -15.72 0.50
C LEU A 189 -1.59 -17.08 0.77
N PRO A 190 -1.05 -17.76 -0.26
CA PRO A 190 -0.33 -19.01 -0.07
C PRO A 190 0.99 -18.78 0.66
N ASP A 191 1.57 -19.85 1.23
CA ASP A 191 2.84 -19.76 1.98
C ASP A 191 4.01 -19.24 1.11
N ASP A 192 3.95 -19.48 -0.20
CA ASP A 192 4.92 -19.03 -1.20
C ASP A 192 4.60 -17.64 -1.79
N ALA A 193 3.70 -16.86 -1.17
CA ALA A 193 3.30 -15.52 -1.61
C ALA A 193 4.44 -14.50 -1.80
N TRP A 194 5.63 -14.86 -1.35
CA TRP A 194 6.78 -14.00 -1.14
C TRP A 194 8.00 -14.41 -1.97
N ILE A 195 7.84 -15.42 -2.84
CA ILE A 195 8.91 -16.01 -3.63
C ILE A 195 8.65 -15.66 -5.09
N VAL A 196 9.65 -15.09 -5.77
CA VAL A 196 9.63 -14.94 -7.22
C VAL A 196 9.78 -16.35 -7.80
N GLY A 197 8.79 -16.78 -8.61
CA GLY A 197 8.75 -18.14 -9.14
C GLY A 197 10.09 -18.58 -9.74
N THR A 198 10.60 -19.70 -9.24
CA THR A 198 11.75 -20.44 -9.80
C THR A 198 11.49 -20.94 -11.20
#